data_AF-A0A7R9ITS9-F1
#
_entry.id   AF-A0A7R9ITS9-F1
#
_cell.length_a   1.000
_cell.length_b   1.000
_cell.length_c   1.000
_cell.angle_alpha   90.00
_cell.angle_beta   90.00
_cell.angle_gamma   90.00
#
_symmetry.space_group_name_H-M   'P 1'
#
loop_
_entity.id
_entity.type
_entity.pdbx_description
1 polymer ?
#
loop_
_entity_poly.entity_id
_entity_poly.type
_entity_poly.pdbx_seq_one_letter_code
_entity_poly.pdbx_strand_id
1 'polypeptide(L)'
;MFTASQLDSLLKDMSTLNLTKYISEAAAALVEAKLKMNDISYVIKLCNALHRDYADFSTHLLDNWQKVLSIKKDDKSFIQSKLRVDLRFYAEVINSGILTHKEGLPLLGSVLTVLINMDKEEHNNINIILTFCRYCGEDYAGLVSRKIRQLAERYLMTVPRSTLLSKEKQRNVRTLLKDYYTSLCKHLLKEHRELQAFERQNKKILQTKGELSGERRERGTALQLSLQRLLTGTQGFSEVLDEDFPLLPQDDAVNIETLDSKVGNSESEDGLLSSNMWEDDETQNFYEYLPNMKDFLPSLTVQTNDLEAQVSEEALEADHLEELADDCLIIKEEEEEPLPPDPE
;
A
#
# COMPACT_ATOMS: atom_id res chain seq x y z
N MET A 1 28.44 -7.61 -6.50
CA MET A 1 26.97 -7.70 -6.54
C MET A 1 26.65 -8.59 -7.72
N PHE A 2 25.98 -9.73 -7.51
CA PHE A 2 25.57 -10.60 -8.62
C PHE A 2 24.43 -9.94 -9.39
N THR A 3 24.40 -10.11 -10.71
CA THR A 3 23.35 -9.60 -11.60
C THR A 3 23.02 -10.63 -12.67
N ALA A 4 21.79 -10.62 -13.18
CA ALA A 4 21.35 -11.53 -14.24
C ALA A 4 22.28 -11.59 -15.47
N SER A 5 22.90 -10.46 -15.86
CA SER A 5 23.81 -10.39 -17.01
C SER A 5 25.10 -11.19 -16.86
N GLN A 6 25.49 -11.53 -15.63
CA GLN A 6 26.69 -12.30 -15.34
C GLN A 6 26.44 -13.82 -15.35
N LEU A 7 25.17 -14.25 -15.44
CA LEU A 7 24.82 -15.66 -15.29
C LEU A 7 25.48 -16.52 -16.36
N ASP A 8 25.36 -16.16 -17.63
CA ASP A 8 25.86 -16.97 -18.74
C ASP A 8 27.39 -17.10 -18.73
N SER A 9 28.09 -16.01 -18.40
CA SER A 9 29.54 -16.06 -18.22
C SER A 9 29.95 -16.97 -17.07
N LEU A 10 29.26 -16.89 -15.93
CA LEU A 10 29.59 -17.72 -14.77
C LEU A 10 29.28 -19.20 -15.01
N LEU A 11 28.20 -19.52 -15.71
CA LEU A 11 27.88 -20.90 -16.10
C LEU A 11 28.92 -21.46 -17.08
N LYS A 12 29.38 -20.63 -18.03
CA LYS A 12 30.46 -21.02 -18.95
C LYS A 12 31.75 -21.29 -18.19
N ASP A 13 32.16 -20.39 -17.30
CA ASP A 13 33.38 -20.55 -16.51
C ASP A 13 33.30 -21.83 -15.66
N MET A 14 32.16 -22.07 -15.00
CA MET A 14 31.92 -23.30 -14.23
C MET A 14 32.06 -24.58 -15.05
N SER A 15 31.62 -24.58 -16.31
CA SER A 15 31.77 -25.76 -17.19
C SER A 15 33.22 -26.08 -17.54
N THR A 16 34.12 -25.10 -17.39
CA THR A 16 35.55 -25.23 -17.72
C THR A 16 36.46 -25.42 -16.50
N LEU A 17 35.98 -25.11 -15.30
CA LEU A 17 36.76 -25.14 -14.06
C LEU A 17 36.40 -26.37 -13.21
N ASN A 18 37.41 -26.97 -12.57
CA ASN A 18 37.18 -27.95 -11.51
C ASN A 18 37.13 -27.23 -10.15
N LEU A 19 35.92 -27.07 -9.61
CA LEU A 19 35.69 -26.35 -8.36
C LEU A 19 35.67 -27.25 -7.13
N THR A 20 36.03 -28.54 -7.22
CA THR A 20 35.92 -29.51 -6.11
C THR A 20 36.56 -29.00 -4.81
N LYS A 21 37.68 -28.28 -4.89
CA LYS A 21 38.40 -27.73 -3.73
C LYS A 21 37.87 -26.38 -3.22
N TYR A 22 36.90 -25.79 -3.90
CA TYR A 22 36.39 -24.43 -3.69
C TYR A 22 34.87 -24.39 -3.46
N ILE A 23 34.20 -25.55 -3.34
CA ILE A 23 32.73 -25.61 -3.20
C ILE A 23 32.26 -24.97 -1.88
N SER A 24 33.01 -25.13 -0.80
CA SER A 24 32.74 -24.46 0.48
C SER A 24 32.75 -22.93 0.35
N GLU A 25 33.75 -22.39 -0.34
CA GLU A 25 33.93 -20.97 -0.58
C GLU A 25 32.89 -20.42 -1.55
N ALA A 26 32.54 -21.19 -2.59
CA ALA A 26 31.47 -20.85 -3.50
C ALA A 26 30.11 -20.78 -2.78
N ALA A 27 29.81 -21.76 -1.92
CA ALA A 27 28.60 -21.77 -1.10
C ALA A 27 28.56 -20.57 -0.13
N ALA A 28 29.68 -20.25 0.53
CA ALA A 28 29.76 -19.08 1.40
C ALA A 28 29.55 -17.77 0.62
N ALA A 29 30.22 -17.61 -0.53
CA ALA A 29 30.09 -16.43 -1.37
C ALA A 29 28.64 -16.21 -1.87
N LEU A 30 27.92 -17.29 -2.17
CA LEU A 30 26.51 -17.23 -2.57
C LEU A 30 25.59 -16.71 -1.46
N VAL A 31 25.81 -17.15 -0.22
CA VAL A 31 25.01 -16.72 0.95
C VAL A 31 25.33 -15.28 1.35
N GLU A 32 26.61 -14.89 1.29
CA GLU A 32 27.08 -13.55 1.63
C GLU A 32 26.73 -12.50 0.55
N ALA A 33 26.50 -12.94 -0.68
CA ALA A 33 26.20 -12.06 -1.79
C ALA A 33 25.04 -11.10 -1.47
N LYS A 34 25.23 -9.82 -1.82
CA LYS A 34 24.16 -8.83 -1.83
C LYS A 34 23.39 -8.98 -3.14
N LEU A 35 22.20 -9.58 -3.05
CA LEU A 35 21.33 -9.88 -4.19
C LEU A 35 20.18 -8.87 -4.26
N LYS A 36 19.66 -8.62 -5.47
CA LYS A 36 18.37 -7.96 -5.64
C LYS A 36 17.25 -8.99 -5.73
N MET A 37 16.04 -8.57 -5.40
CA MET A 37 14.84 -9.41 -5.44
C MET A 37 14.58 -10.04 -6.82
N ASN A 38 14.93 -9.32 -7.90
CA ASN A 38 14.74 -9.80 -9.28
C ASN A 38 15.85 -10.75 -9.76
N ASP A 39 16.97 -10.81 -9.04
CA ASP A 39 18.12 -11.64 -9.43
C ASP A 39 18.04 -13.07 -8.86
N ILE A 40 17.10 -13.34 -7.93
CA ILE A 40 17.00 -14.62 -7.21
C ILE A 40 16.83 -15.80 -8.17
N SER A 41 15.95 -15.70 -9.17
CA SER A 41 15.72 -16.78 -10.14
C SER A 41 16.99 -17.13 -10.93
N TYR A 42 17.87 -16.16 -11.18
CA TYR A 42 19.14 -16.36 -11.88
C TYR A 42 20.19 -17.00 -10.96
N VAL A 43 20.27 -16.57 -9.70
CA VAL A 43 21.16 -17.20 -8.70
C VAL A 43 20.76 -18.66 -8.47
N ILE A 44 19.46 -18.97 -8.44
CA ILE A 44 18.98 -20.35 -8.31
C ILE A 44 19.44 -21.23 -9.48
N LYS A 45 19.50 -20.71 -10.71
CA LYS A 45 20.08 -21.44 -11.86
C LYS A 45 21.56 -21.76 -11.62
N LEU A 46 22.31 -20.81 -11.04
CA LEU A 46 23.71 -21.01 -10.66
C LEU A 46 23.85 -22.10 -9.58
N CYS A 47 23.03 -22.03 -8.53
CA CYS A 47 23.03 -23.03 -7.47
C CYS A 47 22.66 -24.43 -7.97
N ASN A 48 21.72 -24.53 -8.91
CA ASN A 48 21.35 -25.80 -9.54
C ASN A 48 22.51 -26.41 -10.35
N ALA A 49 23.27 -25.58 -11.08
CA ALA A 49 24.46 -26.05 -11.79
C ALA A 49 25.50 -26.62 -10.81
N LEU A 50 25.79 -25.89 -9.73
CA LEU A 50 26.70 -26.36 -8.68
C LEU A 50 26.20 -27.63 -8.00
N HIS A 51 24.90 -27.71 -7.68
CA HIS A 51 24.33 -28.87 -7.03
C HIS A 51 24.37 -30.13 -7.89
N ARG A 52 24.16 -30.00 -9.20
CA ARG A 52 24.24 -31.11 -10.15
C ARG A 52 25.65 -31.67 -10.27
N ASP A 53 26.65 -30.79 -10.30
CA ASP A 53 28.03 -31.17 -10.60
C ASP A 53 28.84 -31.53 -9.35
N TYR A 54 28.41 -31.09 -8.15
CA TYR A 54 29.13 -31.27 -6.88
C TYR A 54 28.20 -31.74 -5.76
N ALA A 55 28.36 -33.02 -5.34
CA ALA A 55 27.49 -33.65 -4.33
C ALA A 55 27.50 -32.95 -2.96
N ASP A 56 28.65 -32.41 -2.54
CA ASP A 56 28.81 -31.76 -1.22
C ASP A 56 28.29 -30.31 -1.18
N PHE A 57 27.84 -29.76 -2.32
CA PHE A 57 27.42 -28.36 -2.40
C PHE A 57 26.23 -28.03 -1.50
N SER A 58 25.19 -28.87 -1.48
CA SER A 58 23.98 -28.63 -0.68
C SER A 58 24.29 -28.61 0.82
N THR A 59 25.19 -29.48 1.29
CA THR A 59 25.67 -29.53 2.68
C THR A 59 26.36 -28.23 3.06
N HIS A 60 27.34 -27.78 2.27
CA HIS A 60 28.04 -26.52 2.53
C HIS A 60 27.12 -25.30 2.43
N LEU A 61 26.13 -25.33 1.53
CA LEU A 61 25.14 -24.26 1.40
C LEU A 61 24.26 -24.18 2.67
N LEU A 62 23.78 -25.32 3.17
CA LEU A 62 22.98 -25.38 4.38
C LEU A 62 23.74 -24.89 5.61
N ASP A 63 25.01 -25.30 5.77
CA ASP A 63 25.86 -24.88 6.90
C ASP A 63 26.02 -23.35 6.93
N ASN A 64 26.20 -22.72 5.77
CA ASN A 64 26.31 -21.26 5.68
C ASN A 64 24.97 -20.57 5.94
N TRP A 65 23.85 -21.14 5.46
CA TRP A 65 22.52 -20.62 5.77
C TRP A 65 22.18 -20.69 7.25
N GLN A 66 22.56 -21.78 7.94
CA GLN A 66 22.34 -21.90 9.38
C GLN A 66 23.05 -20.80 10.16
N LYS A 67 24.26 -20.39 9.74
CA LYS A 67 24.99 -19.28 10.39
C LYS A 67 24.27 -17.94 10.22
N VAL A 68 23.70 -17.69 9.05
CA VAL A 68 23.05 -16.41 8.71
C VAL A 68 21.60 -16.31 9.21
N LEU A 69 20.86 -17.41 9.17
CA LEU A 69 19.43 -17.45 9.47
C LEU A 69 19.12 -17.92 10.89
N SER A 70 20.09 -18.38 11.70
CA SER A 70 19.85 -18.69 13.11
C SER A 70 19.73 -17.43 13.96
N ILE A 71 18.62 -16.72 13.80
CA ILE A 71 18.32 -15.47 14.51
C ILE A 71 18.03 -15.80 15.97
N LYS A 72 18.79 -15.19 16.88
CA LYS A 72 18.54 -15.25 18.33
C LYS A 72 17.60 -14.10 18.73
N LYS A 73 16.75 -14.34 19.73
CA LYS A 73 15.75 -13.36 20.21
C LYS A 73 16.36 -12.00 20.62
N ASP A 74 17.59 -12.00 21.13
CA ASP A 74 18.27 -10.78 21.59
C ASP A 74 19.11 -10.11 20.51
N ASP A 75 19.22 -10.72 19.32
CA ASP A 75 20.11 -10.25 18.27
C ASP A 75 19.39 -9.27 17.34
N LYS A 76 19.39 -7.98 17.72
CA LYS A 76 18.88 -6.89 16.87
C LYS A 76 19.84 -6.53 15.72
N SER A 77 20.95 -7.25 15.54
CA SER A 77 22.02 -6.87 14.60
C SER A 77 21.79 -7.30 13.15
N PHE A 78 20.75 -8.09 12.85
CA PHE A 78 20.50 -8.52 11.48
C PHE A 78 19.94 -7.40 10.60
N ILE A 79 20.47 -7.29 9.38
CA ILE A 79 20.06 -6.27 8.41
C ILE A 79 18.72 -6.71 7.80
N GLN A 80 17.61 -6.09 8.23
CA GLN A 80 16.26 -6.39 7.75
C GLN A 80 16.15 -6.41 6.21
N SER A 81 16.81 -5.47 5.53
CA SER A 81 16.82 -5.36 4.06
C SER A 81 17.45 -6.56 3.37
N LYS A 82 18.51 -7.14 3.96
CA LYS A 82 19.16 -8.35 3.43
C LYS A 82 18.36 -9.59 3.79
N LEU A 83 17.90 -9.70 5.05
CA LEU A 83 17.11 -10.86 5.50
C LEU A 83 15.85 -11.06 4.64
N ARG A 84 15.19 -9.98 4.19
CA ARG A 84 14.05 -10.07 3.27
C ARG A 84 14.38 -10.80 1.95
N VAL A 85 15.55 -10.54 1.37
CA VAL A 85 15.98 -11.17 0.12
C VAL A 85 16.48 -12.58 0.39
N ASP A 86 17.27 -12.75 1.46
CA ASP A 86 17.83 -14.02 1.89
C ASP A 86 16.74 -15.05 2.23
N LEU A 87 15.68 -14.63 2.91
CA LEU A 87 14.56 -15.51 3.27
C LEU A 87 13.83 -16.02 2.02
N ARG A 88 13.62 -15.17 1.00
CA ARG A 88 13.07 -15.60 -0.29
C ARG A 88 14.04 -16.53 -1.01
N PHE A 89 15.33 -16.17 -1.07
CA PHE A 89 16.34 -16.99 -1.73
C PHE A 89 16.41 -18.38 -1.09
N TYR A 90 16.44 -18.47 0.24
CA TYR A 90 16.43 -19.73 0.96
C TYR A 90 15.17 -20.57 0.69
N ALA A 91 14.00 -19.93 0.63
CA ALA A 91 12.75 -20.61 0.27
C ALA A 91 12.77 -21.17 -1.18
N GLU A 92 13.39 -20.46 -2.13
CA GLU A 92 13.55 -20.93 -3.51
C GLU A 92 14.59 -22.07 -3.63
N VAL A 93 15.63 -22.07 -2.78
CA VAL A 93 16.60 -23.19 -2.71
C VAL A 93 15.90 -24.49 -2.29
N ILE A 94 14.95 -24.41 -1.35
CA ILE A 94 14.13 -25.56 -0.97
C ILE A 94 13.14 -25.93 -2.09
N ASN A 95 12.48 -24.94 -2.70
CA ASN A 95 11.50 -25.15 -3.77
C ASN A 95 12.11 -25.83 -5.00
N SER A 96 13.36 -25.48 -5.33
CA SER A 96 14.14 -26.09 -6.42
C SER A 96 14.69 -27.48 -6.10
N GLY A 97 14.55 -27.96 -4.85
CA GLY A 97 14.99 -29.28 -4.43
C GLY A 97 16.49 -29.40 -4.14
N ILE A 98 17.24 -28.30 -4.17
CA ILE A 98 18.68 -28.27 -3.80
C ILE A 98 18.84 -28.67 -2.33
N LEU A 99 17.92 -28.23 -1.48
CA LEU A 99 17.79 -28.70 -0.10
C LEU A 99 16.51 -29.53 0.01
N THR A 100 16.61 -30.70 0.63
CA THR A 100 15.42 -31.53 0.84
C THR A 100 14.49 -30.88 1.87
N HIS A 101 13.20 -31.26 1.84
CA HIS A 101 12.23 -30.78 2.82
C HIS A 101 12.60 -31.14 4.27
N LYS A 102 13.34 -32.24 4.46
CA LYS A 102 13.79 -32.69 5.78
C LYS A 102 14.87 -31.76 6.35
N GLU A 103 15.74 -31.23 5.49
CA GLU A 103 16.87 -30.39 5.86
C GLU A 103 16.50 -28.90 5.93
N GLY A 104 15.76 -28.41 4.92
CA GLY A 104 15.52 -26.98 4.78
C GLY A 104 14.34 -26.43 5.57
N LEU A 105 13.24 -27.18 5.67
CA LEU A 105 12.03 -26.70 6.35
C LEU A 105 12.21 -26.40 7.84
N PRO A 106 13.00 -27.17 8.62
CA PRO A 106 13.23 -26.85 10.03
C PRO A 106 13.82 -25.46 10.25
N LEU A 107 14.82 -25.06 9.44
CA LEU A 107 15.43 -23.73 9.54
C LEU A 107 14.44 -22.64 9.11
N LEU A 108 13.73 -22.83 7.99
CA LEU A 108 12.73 -21.86 7.51
C LEU A 108 11.61 -21.65 8.53
N GLY A 109 11.08 -22.74 9.09
CA GLY A 109 10.05 -22.69 10.13
C GLY A 109 10.52 -22.01 11.41
N SER A 110 11.76 -22.28 11.83
CA SER A 110 12.39 -21.60 12.97
C SER A 110 12.48 -20.09 12.76
N VAL A 111 13.00 -19.65 11.61
CA VAL A 111 13.13 -18.23 11.26
C VAL A 111 11.78 -17.52 11.29
N LEU A 112 10.76 -18.06 10.60
CA LEU A 112 9.43 -17.47 10.57
C LEU A 112 8.82 -17.37 11.98
N THR A 113 8.98 -18.43 12.77
CA THR A 113 8.50 -18.47 14.16
C THR A 113 9.21 -17.43 15.03
N VAL A 114 10.52 -17.25 14.88
CA VAL A 114 11.29 -16.26 15.63
C VAL A 114 10.84 -14.84 15.24
N LEU A 115 10.79 -14.52 13.94
CA LEU A 115 10.39 -13.20 13.45
C LEU A 115 8.99 -12.81 13.94
N ILE A 116 8.03 -13.73 13.87
CA ILE A 116 6.65 -13.50 14.30
C ILE A 116 6.57 -13.34 15.83
N ASN A 117 7.36 -14.10 16.59
CA ASN A 117 7.39 -13.97 18.04
C ASN A 117 8.14 -12.74 18.56
N MET A 118 9.08 -12.19 17.78
CA MET A 118 9.75 -10.92 18.09
C MET A 118 8.82 -9.72 17.88
N ASP A 119 7.89 -9.81 16.95
CA ASP A 119 6.96 -8.75 16.56
C ASP A 119 5.59 -8.88 17.24
N LYS A 120 5.54 -8.82 18.57
CA LYS A 120 4.25 -8.81 19.30
C LYS A 120 3.63 -7.43 19.41
N GLU A 121 4.47 -6.39 19.49
CA GLU A 121 4.04 -5.02 19.72
C GLU A 121 4.46 -4.10 18.56
N GLU A 122 5.75 -3.94 18.29
CA GLU A 122 6.22 -2.92 17.33
C GLU A 122 6.10 -3.30 15.83
N HIS A 123 5.98 -4.59 15.52
CA HIS A 123 5.86 -5.11 14.14
C HIS A 123 6.96 -4.63 13.17
N ASN A 124 8.23 -4.64 13.60
CA ASN A 124 9.34 -4.14 12.80
C ASN A 124 9.70 -5.04 11.60
N ASN A 125 9.37 -6.33 11.68
CA ASN A 125 9.64 -7.33 10.64
C ASN A 125 8.48 -7.49 9.63
N ILE A 126 7.47 -6.60 9.68
CA ILE A 126 6.30 -6.60 8.79
C ILE A 126 6.65 -6.75 7.32
N ASN A 127 7.66 -6.02 6.84
CA ASN A 127 8.09 -6.04 5.44
C ASN A 127 8.76 -7.36 5.03
N ILE A 128 9.43 -8.03 5.97
CA ILE A 128 10.11 -9.31 5.74
C ILE A 128 9.05 -10.40 5.56
N ILE A 129 8.11 -10.47 6.50
CA ILE A 129 7.04 -11.47 6.51
C ILE A 129 6.08 -11.23 5.33
N LEU A 130 5.72 -9.97 5.03
CA LEU A 130 4.88 -9.64 3.88
C LEU A 130 5.51 -10.08 2.57
N THR A 131 6.82 -9.88 2.43
CA THR A 131 7.55 -10.31 1.23
C THR A 131 7.56 -11.83 1.11
N PHE A 132 7.80 -12.55 2.20
CA PHE A 132 7.68 -14.00 2.22
C PHE A 132 6.27 -14.45 1.79
N CYS A 133 5.21 -13.80 2.29
CA CYS A 133 3.84 -14.13 1.88
C CYS A 133 3.61 -13.89 0.38
N ARG A 134 4.14 -12.80 -0.19
CA ARG A 134 3.96 -12.47 -1.60
C ARG A 134 4.65 -13.44 -2.56
N TYR A 135 5.88 -13.85 -2.24
CA TYR A 135 6.68 -14.67 -3.16
C TYR A 135 6.62 -16.17 -2.85
N CYS A 136 6.47 -16.54 -1.58
CA CYS A 136 6.55 -17.93 -1.13
C CYS A 136 5.21 -18.41 -0.52
N GLY A 137 4.21 -17.52 -0.37
CA GLY A 137 2.97 -17.85 0.31
C GLY A 137 2.13 -18.92 -0.38
N GLU A 138 2.16 -18.98 -1.71
CA GLU A 138 1.47 -20.01 -2.49
C GLU A 138 2.00 -21.41 -2.14
N ASP A 139 3.31 -21.60 -2.19
CA ASP A 139 3.96 -22.88 -1.97
C ASP A 139 3.90 -23.33 -0.50
N TYR A 140 4.23 -22.41 0.41
CA TYR A 140 4.46 -22.74 1.82
C TYR A 140 3.22 -22.65 2.69
N ALA A 141 2.25 -21.80 2.32
CA ALA A 141 1.03 -21.58 3.09
C ALA A 141 -0.26 -21.81 2.27
N GLY A 142 -0.15 -22.12 0.97
CA GLY A 142 -1.30 -22.31 0.09
C GLY A 142 -2.10 -21.01 -0.14
N LEU A 143 -1.47 -19.85 0.06
CA LEU A 143 -2.14 -18.56 -0.04
C LEU A 143 -2.61 -18.32 -1.47
N VAL A 144 -3.76 -17.67 -1.60
CA VAL A 144 -4.23 -17.08 -2.85
C VAL A 144 -4.69 -15.69 -2.51
N SER A 145 -4.07 -14.70 -3.15
CA SER A 145 -4.37 -13.30 -2.90
C SER A 145 -5.80 -12.97 -3.33
N ARG A 146 -6.37 -11.95 -2.68
CA ARG A 146 -7.70 -11.44 -2.98
C ARG A 146 -7.86 -11.11 -4.47
N LYS A 147 -6.86 -10.46 -5.08
CA LYS A 147 -6.88 -10.13 -6.51
C LYS A 147 -6.96 -11.37 -7.40
N ILE A 148 -6.15 -12.39 -7.12
CA ILE A 148 -6.16 -13.64 -7.90
C ILE A 148 -7.51 -14.34 -7.75
N ARG A 149 -8.07 -14.40 -6.53
CA ARG A 149 -9.38 -15.00 -6.30
C ARG A 149 -10.49 -14.26 -7.04
N GLN A 150 -10.55 -12.93 -6.94
CA GLN A 150 -11.57 -12.11 -7.62
C GLN A 150 -11.48 -12.24 -9.14
N LEU A 151 -10.27 -12.28 -9.71
CA LEU A 151 -10.07 -12.50 -11.14
C LEU A 151 -10.51 -13.91 -11.56
N ALA A 152 -10.15 -14.93 -10.77
CA ALA A 152 -10.57 -16.31 -11.02
C ALA A 152 -12.09 -16.48 -10.99
N GLU A 153 -12.77 -15.85 -10.04
CA GLU A 153 -14.24 -15.80 -9.97
C GLU A 153 -14.84 -15.06 -11.18
N ARG A 154 -14.29 -13.89 -11.53
CA ARG A 154 -14.77 -13.06 -12.64
C ARG A 154 -14.64 -13.74 -14.00
N TYR A 155 -13.55 -14.47 -14.23
CA TYR A 155 -13.26 -15.16 -15.50
C TYR A 155 -13.56 -16.66 -15.45
N LEU A 156 -14.16 -17.16 -14.37
CA LEU A 156 -14.49 -18.58 -14.17
C LEU A 156 -13.30 -19.53 -14.38
N MET A 157 -12.12 -19.12 -13.92
CA MET A 157 -10.86 -19.87 -14.05
C MET A 157 -10.50 -20.60 -12.76
N THR A 158 -9.93 -21.80 -12.86
CA THR A 158 -9.39 -22.51 -11.71
C THR A 158 -7.98 -22.04 -11.39
N VAL A 159 -7.75 -21.53 -10.17
CA VAL A 159 -6.41 -21.13 -9.71
C VAL A 159 -5.56 -22.37 -9.46
N PRO A 160 -4.38 -22.50 -10.10
CA PRO A 160 -3.42 -23.55 -9.79
C PRO A 160 -3.07 -23.55 -8.29
N ARG A 161 -2.84 -24.73 -7.72
CA ARG A 161 -2.47 -24.86 -6.31
C ARG A 161 -1.16 -25.62 -6.20
N SER A 162 -0.21 -25.05 -5.47
CA SER A 162 1.05 -25.72 -5.20
C SER A 162 0.86 -27.02 -4.43
N THR A 163 1.50 -28.08 -4.94
CA THR A 163 1.59 -29.40 -4.30
C THR A 163 2.92 -29.63 -3.61
N LEU A 164 3.73 -28.57 -3.42
CA LEU A 164 5.06 -28.67 -2.81
C LEU A 164 4.99 -29.28 -1.40
N LEU A 165 4.08 -28.77 -0.57
CA LEU A 165 3.89 -29.23 0.80
C LEU A 165 2.52 -29.89 0.98
N SER A 166 2.42 -30.76 2.00
CA SER A 166 1.11 -31.31 2.39
C SER A 166 0.19 -30.18 2.87
N LYS A 167 -1.12 -30.35 2.64
CA LYS A 167 -2.14 -29.40 3.09
C LYS A 167 -2.07 -29.10 4.59
N GLU A 168 -1.65 -30.09 5.39
CA GLU A 168 -1.44 -29.93 6.84
C GLU A 168 -0.27 -28.99 7.15
N LYS A 169 0.88 -29.17 6.52
CA LYS A 169 2.04 -28.27 6.70
C LYS A 169 1.72 -26.86 6.22
N GLN A 170 1.06 -26.73 5.08
CA GLN A 170 0.60 -25.43 4.56
C GLN A 170 -0.36 -24.74 5.54
N ARG A 171 -1.28 -25.51 6.14
CA ARG A 171 -2.21 -24.99 7.16
C ARG A 171 -1.46 -24.43 8.37
N ASN A 172 -0.43 -25.10 8.86
CA ASN A 172 0.33 -24.64 10.02
C ASN A 172 1.01 -23.28 9.76
N VAL A 173 1.67 -23.12 8.60
CA VAL A 173 2.28 -21.85 8.20
C VAL A 173 1.20 -20.77 8.01
N ARG A 174 0.08 -21.11 7.37
CA ARG A 174 -1.05 -20.17 7.20
C ARG A 174 -1.58 -19.67 8.54
N THR A 175 -1.79 -20.56 9.52
CA THR A 175 -2.26 -20.17 10.85
C THR A 175 -1.27 -19.19 11.50
N LEU A 176 0.03 -19.49 11.44
CA LEU A 176 1.07 -18.60 11.96
C LEU A 176 1.03 -17.19 11.34
N LEU A 177 0.80 -17.10 10.02
CA LEU A 177 0.67 -15.82 9.30
C LEU A 177 -0.63 -15.08 9.65
N LYS A 178 -1.74 -15.80 9.86
CA LYS A 178 -3.01 -15.20 10.30
C LYS A 178 -2.95 -14.68 11.73
N ASP A 179 -2.25 -15.39 12.62
CA ASP A 179 -2.03 -14.95 13.99
C ASP A 179 -1.19 -13.66 14.01
N TYR A 180 -0.15 -13.59 13.16
CA TYR A 180 0.63 -12.37 12.95
C TYR A 180 -0.25 -11.21 12.44
N TYR A 181 -1.09 -11.46 11.44
CA TYR A 181 -2.00 -10.44 10.92
C TYR A 181 -2.99 -9.93 11.97
N THR A 182 -3.50 -10.82 12.82
CA THR A 182 -4.40 -10.45 13.92
C THR A 182 -3.69 -9.55 14.95
N SER A 183 -2.43 -9.87 15.28
CA SER A 183 -1.59 -9.02 16.13
C SER A 183 -1.36 -7.64 15.50
N LEU A 184 -1.04 -7.63 14.20
CA LEU A 184 -0.82 -6.41 13.42
C LEU A 184 -2.04 -5.50 13.39
N CYS A 185 -3.24 -6.06 13.18
CA CYS A 185 -4.49 -5.30 13.18
C CYS A 185 -4.75 -4.65 14.55
N LYS A 186 -4.48 -5.36 15.65
CA LYS A 186 -4.59 -4.80 17.01
C LYS A 186 -3.59 -3.65 17.22
N HIS A 187 -2.37 -3.79 16.74
CA HIS A 187 -1.36 -2.75 16.81
C HIS A 187 -1.76 -1.51 16.01
N LEU A 188 -2.20 -1.68 14.77
CA LEU A 188 -2.69 -0.61 13.91
C LEU A 188 -3.82 0.18 14.57
N LEU A 189 -4.82 -0.51 15.15
CA LEU A 189 -5.92 0.14 15.86
C LEU A 189 -5.47 0.90 17.11
N LYS A 190 -4.50 0.37 17.85
CA LYS A 190 -3.91 1.02 19.01
C LYS A 190 -3.19 2.31 18.61
N GLU A 191 -2.33 2.25 17.60
CA GLU A 191 -1.54 3.38 17.13
C GLU A 191 -2.42 4.47 16.48
N HIS A 192 -3.45 4.06 15.74
CA HIS A 192 -4.45 4.99 15.19
C HIS A 192 -5.18 5.76 16.30
N ARG A 193 -5.60 5.08 17.37
CA ARG A 193 -6.23 5.73 18.54
C ARG A 193 -5.27 6.65 19.28
N GLU A 194 -4.01 6.26 19.41
CA GLU A 194 -2.97 7.09 20.04
C GLU A 194 -2.72 8.36 19.24
N LEU A 195 -2.63 8.27 17.91
CA LEU A 195 -2.48 9.43 17.04
C LEU A 195 -3.68 10.37 17.15
N GLN A 196 -4.90 9.85 17.09
CA GLN A 196 -6.12 10.66 17.26
C GLN A 196 -6.14 11.38 18.61
N ALA A 197 -5.83 10.68 19.71
CA ALA A 197 -5.74 11.30 21.03
C ALA A 197 -4.66 12.40 21.09
N PHE A 198 -3.52 12.16 20.43
CA PHE A 198 -2.41 13.12 20.35
C PHE A 198 -2.80 14.37 19.55
N GLU A 199 -3.48 14.20 18.42
CA GLU A 199 -4.00 15.29 17.57
C GLU A 199 -5.05 16.13 18.29
N ARG A 200 -6.01 15.50 19.00
CA ARG A 200 -6.97 16.20 19.85
C ARG A 200 -6.29 17.03 20.95
N GLN A 201 -5.25 16.48 21.58
CA GLN A 201 -4.47 17.21 22.59
C GLN A 201 -3.69 18.37 21.95
N ASN A 202 -3.12 18.18 20.76
CA ASN A 202 -2.42 19.24 20.02
C ASN A 202 -3.36 20.40 19.70
N LYS A 203 -4.59 20.10 19.28
CA LYS A 203 -5.62 21.09 18.99
C LYS A 203 -5.97 21.94 20.20
N LYS A 204 -6.17 21.33 21.38
CA LYS A 204 -6.44 22.06 22.64
C LYS A 204 -5.28 22.97 23.05
N ILE A 205 -4.04 22.51 22.86
CA ILE A 205 -2.85 23.32 23.15
C ILE A 205 -2.77 24.50 22.18
N LEU A 206 -3.04 24.28 20.90
CA LEU A 206 -3.04 25.33 19.89
C LEU A 206 -4.12 26.39 20.19
N GLN A 207 -5.31 25.97 20.62
CA GLN A 207 -6.39 26.88 21.03
C GLN A 207 -6.04 27.70 22.28
N THR A 208 -5.32 27.12 23.24
CA THR A 208 -5.02 27.78 24.53
C THR A 208 -3.73 28.60 24.51
N LYS A 209 -2.73 28.23 23.72
CA LYS A 209 -1.40 28.84 23.69
C LYS A 209 -1.03 29.46 22.34
N GLY A 210 -1.77 29.19 21.27
CA GLY A 210 -1.48 29.68 19.91
C GLY A 210 -0.32 28.97 19.20
N GLU A 211 0.52 28.21 19.91
CA GLU A 211 1.68 27.52 19.34
C GLU A 211 1.88 26.09 19.86
N LEU A 212 2.51 25.26 19.01
CA LEU A 212 2.95 23.91 19.34
C LEU A 212 4.48 23.88 19.44
N SER A 213 4.99 23.33 20.55
CA SER A 213 6.44 23.09 20.74
C SER A 213 7.03 22.22 19.61
N GLY A 214 8.29 22.48 19.26
CA GLY A 214 9.03 21.72 18.24
C GLY A 214 9.10 20.23 18.54
N GLU A 215 9.40 19.85 19.79
CA GLU A 215 9.43 18.44 20.23
C GLU A 215 8.08 17.73 20.01
N ARG A 216 6.98 18.45 20.21
CA ARG A 216 5.63 17.90 20.04
C ARG A 216 5.28 17.72 18.56
N ARG A 217 5.77 18.61 17.69
CA ARG A 217 5.66 18.48 16.24
C ARG A 217 6.44 17.27 15.74
N GLU A 218 7.68 17.09 16.20
CA GLU A 218 8.52 15.94 15.88
C GLU A 218 7.90 14.61 16.33
N ARG A 219 7.33 14.57 17.54
CA ARG A 219 6.59 13.39 18.01
C ARG A 219 5.35 13.09 17.15
N GLY A 220 4.63 14.12 16.72
CA GLY A 220 3.47 13.97 15.84
C GLY A 220 3.85 13.40 14.47
N THR A 221 4.90 13.94 13.85
CA THR A 221 5.39 13.42 12.56
C THR A 221 5.92 11.99 12.68
N ALA A 222 6.58 11.64 13.79
CA ALA A 222 7.03 10.28 14.06
C ALA A 222 5.86 9.29 14.18
N LEU A 223 4.80 9.63 14.92
CA LEU A 223 3.59 8.81 15.05
C LEU A 223 2.88 8.64 13.70
N GLN A 224 2.75 9.71 12.91
CA GLN A 224 2.15 9.64 11.57
C GLN A 224 2.94 8.73 10.63
N LEU A 225 4.27 8.82 10.62
CA LEU A 225 5.13 8.01 9.77
C LEU A 225 5.09 6.52 10.17
N SER A 226 5.04 6.23 11.47
CA SER A 226 4.89 4.86 11.97
C SER A 226 3.52 4.27 11.63
N LEU A 227 2.44 5.04 11.78
CA LEU A 227 1.09 4.63 11.37
C LEU A 227 1.00 4.35 9.86
N GLN A 228 1.58 5.22 9.03
CA GLN A 228 1.61 5.05 7.57
C GLN A 228 2.32 3.74 7.17
N ARG A 229 3.44 3.42 7.83
CA ARG A 229 4.18 2.16 7.66
C ARG A 229 3.30 0.95 7.99
N LEU A 230 2.61 0.98 9.13
CA LEU A 230 1.71 -0.12 9.52
C LEU A 230 0.51 -0.24 8.60
N LEU A 231 -0.10 0.87 8.17
CA LEU A 231 -1.26 0.89 7.30
C LEU A 231 -0.93 0.25 5.96
N THR A 232 0.18 0.67 5.33
CA THR A 232 0.66 0.09 4.07
C THR A 232 0.95 -1.41 4.20
N GLY A 233 1.58 -1.81 5.31
CA GLY A 233 1.86 -3.22 5.58
C GLY A 233 0.58 -4.03 5.81
N THR A 234 -0.36 -3.53 6.59
CA THR A 234 -1.65 -4.18 6.91
C THR A 234 -2.51 -4.35 5.66
N GLN A 235 -2.57 -3.32 4.79
CA GLN A 235 -3.22 -3.43 3.49
C GLN A 235 -2.58 -4.54 2.65
N GLY A 236 -1.24 -4.57 2.57
CA GLY A 236 -0.52 -5.62 1.88
C GLY A 236 -0.83 -7.02 2.42
N PHE A 237 -0.91 -7.19 3.74
CA PHE A 237 -1.28 -8.47 4.36
C PHE A 237 -2.72 -8.86 4.08
N SER A 238 -3.66 -7.92 4.18
CA SER A 238 -5.09 -8.17 3.89
C SER A 238 -5.29 -8.68 2.46
N GLU A 239 -4.55 -8.12 1.50
CA GLU A 239 -4.59 -8.55 0.10
C GLU A 239 -4.02 -9.96 -0.08
N VAL A 240 -2.87 -10.26 0.53
CA VAL A 240 -2.15 -11.53 0.31
C VAL A 240 -2.79 -12.69 1.07
N LEU A 241 -3.32 -12.44 2.27
CA LEU A 241 -4.02 -13.44 3.09
C LEU A 241 -5.50 -13.59 2.72
N ASP A 242 -6.03 -12.66 1.91
CA ASP A 242 -7.46 -12.54 1.59
C ASP A 242 -8.33 -12.40 2.86
N GLU A 243 -7.88 -11.53 3.75
CA GLU A 243 -8.57 -11.16 5.00
C GLU A 243 -9.09 -9.73 4.89
N ASP A 244 -10.10 -9.39 5.68
CA ASP A 244 -10.67 -8.04 5.67
C ASP A 244 -9.80 -7.04 6.44
N PHE A 245 -9.66 -5.85 5.85
CA PHE A 245 -8.95 -4.75 6.47
C PHE A 245 -9.74 -4.20 7.67
N PRO A 246 -9.09 -3.94 8.82
CA PRO A 246 -9.79 -3.43 10.00
C PRO A 246 -10.35 -2.03 9.75
N LEU A 247 -11.60 -1.80 10.14
CA LEU A 247 -12.22 -0.48 10.07
C LEU A 247 -11.53 0.46 11.06
N LEU A 248 -10.93 1.53 10.54
CA LEU A 248 -10.33 2.58 11.36
C LEU A 248 -11.43 3.53 11.83
N PRO A 249 -11.65 3.71 13.15
CA PRO A 249 -12.63 4.66 13.65
C PRO A 249 -12.32 6.06 13.10
N GLN A 250 -13.29 6.67 12.43
CA GLN A 250 -13.20 8.08 12.07
C GLN A 250 -13.45 8.92 13.32
N ASP A 251 -12.75 10.04 13.41
CA ASP A 251 -12.86 10.92 14.55
C ASP A 251 -14.14 11.76 14.40
N ASP A 252 -15.18 11.42 15.15
CA ASP A 252 -16.43 12.20 15.20
C ASP A 252 -16.17 13.67 15.60
N ALA A 253 -15.02 14.02 16.17
CA ALA A 253 -14.66 15.39 16.50
C ALA A 253 -14.48 16.32 15.28
N VAL A 254 -14.15 15.77 14.10
CA VAL A 254 -14.18 16.56 12.85
C VAL A 254 -15.63 16.82 12.43
N ASN A 255 -16.53 15.88 12.76
CA ASN A 255 -17.95 16.00 12.55
C ASN A 255 -18.62 16.93 13.60
N ILE A 256 -18.06 17.00 14.82
CA ILE A 256 -18.54 17.88 15.89
C ILE A 256 -18.13 19.32 15.63
N GLU A 257 -16.99 19.66 15.03
CA GLU A 257 -16.76 21.06 14.63
C GLU A 257 -17.62 21.51 13.46
N THR A 258 -18.05 20.58 12.61
CA THR A 258 -19.10 20.85 11.61
C THR A 258 -20.52 20.81 12.21
N LEU A 259 -20.69 20.22 13.40
CA LEU A 259 -21.96 20.21 14.14
C LEU A 259 -22.08 21.32 15.20
N ASP A 260 -21.00 21.83 15.78
CA ASP A 260 -21.00 22.89 16.80
C ASP A 260 -21.30 24.25 16.15
N SER A 261 -21.06 24.39 14.84
CA SER A 261 -21.66 25.45 14.02
C SER A 261 -23.14 25.21 13.71
N LYS A 262 -23.72 24.07 14.09
CA LYS A 262 -25.12 23.66 13.84
C LYS A 262 -25.98 23.47 15.10
N VAL A 263 -25.45 23.58 16.33
CA VAL A 263 -26.28 23.46 17.56
C VAL A 263 -27.02 24.77 17.92
N GLY A 264 -27.14 25.70 16.97
CA GLY A 264 -27.86 26.96 17.16
C GLY A 264 -29.33 26.98 16.69
N ASN A 265 -29.82 26.00 15.93
CA ASN A 265 -31.17 26.05 15.35
C ASN A 265 -31.88 24.70 15.45
N SER A 266 -32.51 24.46 16.60
CA SER A 266 -33.69 23.60 16.63
C SER A 266 -34.92 24.50 16.51
N GLU A 267 -35.41 24.63 15.29
CA GLU A 267 -36.83 24.49 14.93
C GLU A 267 -37.02 24.97 13.49
N SER A 268 -37.56 24.07 12.65
CA SER A 268 -38.20 24.26 11.34
C SER A 268 -37.50 23.52 10.19
N GLU A 269 -38.14 22.45 9.74
CA GLU A 269 -37.89 21.75 8.48
C GLU A 269 -38.19 22.68 7.30
N ASP A 270 -37.19 22.98 6.47
CA ASP A 270 -37.22 22.78 5.01
C ASP A 270 -35.95 23.35 4.34
N GLY A 271 -35.45 22.63 3.33
CA GLY A 271 -34.88 23.26 2.13
C GLY A 271 -33.44 23.80 2.15
N LEU A 272 -32.50 22.91 1.82
CA LEU A 272 -31.30 23.13 0.98
C LEU A 272 -30.52 24.47 1.03
N LEU A 273 -29.24 24.33 1.40
CA LEU A 273 -28.09 24.96 0.73
C LEU A 273 -27.95 26.50 0.75
N SER A 274 -28.30 27.18 1.83
CA SER A 274 -27.68 28.48 2.14
C SER A 274 -26.73 28.31 3.33
N SER A 275 -25.61 27.61 3.08
CA SER A 275 -24.44 27.74 3.95
C SER A 275 -24.08 29.21 3.97
N ASN A 276 -24.15 29.87 5.14
CA ASN A 276 -23.64 31.24 5.29
C ASN A 276 -22.22 31.28 4.72
N MET A 277 -22.07 31.80 3.50
CA MET A 277 -20.77 31.99 2.82
C MET A 277 -19.97 33.12 3.47
N TRP A 278 -20.60 33.88 4.36
CA TRP A 278 -20.08 35.10 4.96
C TRP A 278 -19.52 34.83 6.35
N GLU A 279 -18.32 35.36 6.62
CA GLU A 279 -17.64 35.24 7.91
C GLU A 279 -18.33 36.03 9.02
N ASP A 280 -18.99 37.14 8.67
CA ASP A 280 -19.86 37.93 9.55
C ASP A 280 -20.96 38.67 8.76
N ASP A 281 -22.01 39.12 9.47
CA ASP A 281 -23.17 39.82 8.91
C ASP A 281 -22.78 41.20 8.31
N GLU A 282 -21.67 41.79 8.77
CA GLU A 282 -21.18 43.09 8.31
C GLU A 282 -20.54 42.99 6.92
N THR A 283 -19.77 41.92 6.69
CA THR A 283 -19.18 41.55 5.40
C THR A 283 -20.27 41.18 4.41
N GLN A 284 -21.28 40.42 4.84
CA GLN A 284 -22.45 40.13 4.00
C GLN A 284 -23.14 41.42 3.54
N ASN A 285 -23.45 42.33 4.46
CA ASN A 285 -24.11 43.60 4.13
C ASN A 285 -23.28 44.48 3.18
N PHE A 286 -21.95 44.47 3.29
CA PHE A 286 -21.09 45.25 2.39
C PHE A 286 -21.19 44.80 0.93
N TYR A 287 -21.32 43.48 0.70
CA TYR A 287 -21.38 42.93 -0.65
C TYR A 287 -22.81 42.77 -1.18
N GLU A 288 -23.80 42.57 -0.30
CA GLU A 288 -25.20 42.43 -0.69
C GLU A 288 -25.94 43.77 -0.75
N TYR A 289 -25.54 44.75 0.08
CA TYR A 289 -26.23 46.03 0.19
C TYR A 289 -25.41 47.17 -0.43
N LEU A 290 -25.51 47.31 -1.76
CA LEU A 290 -24.87 48.40 -2.49
C LEU A 290 -25.56 49.74 -2.17
N PRO A 291 -24.82 50.79 -1.76
CA PRO A 291 -25.39 52.11 -1.52
C PRO A 291 -26.04 52.68 -2.78
N ASN A 292 -27.18 53.36 -2.63
CA ASN A 292 -27.84 54.02 -3.74
C ASN A 292 -26.98 55.17 -4.26
N MET A 293 -26.37 54.98 -5.44
CA MET A 293 -25.48 55.96 -6.05
C MET A 293 -26.15 57.33 -6.32
N LYS A 294 -27.49 57.41 -6.34
CA LYS A 294 -28.22 58.69 -6.46
C LYS A 294 -28.04 59.59 -5.23
N ASP A 295 -27.78 59.01 -4.05
CA ASP A 295 -27.59 59.77 -2.81
C ASP A 295 -26.18 60.36 -2.69
N PHE A 296 -25.22 59.84 -3.47
CA PHE A 296 -23.83 60.28 -3.51
C PHE A 296 -23.47 61.11 -4.75
N LEU A 297 -24.43 61.33 -5.67
CA LEU A 297 -24.26 62.18 -6.84
C LEU A 297 -24.91 63.55 -6.60
N PRO A 298 -24.19 64.68 -6.77
CA PRO A 298 -24.79 66.00 -6.72
C PRO A 298 -25.70 66.19 -7.94
N SER A 299 -26.99 65.92 -7.75
CA SER A 299 -28.15 66.30 -8.58
C SER A 299 -27.84 66.51 -10.07
N LEU A 300 -27.38 65.45 -10.75
CA LEU A 300 -27.38 65.42 -12.21
C LEU A 300 -28.62 64.64 -12.63
N THR A 301 -29.63 65.39 -13.09
CA THR A 301 -30.96 64.90 -13.46
C THR A 301 -30.87 64.01 -14.70
N VAL A 302 -30.63 62.72 -14.51
CA VAL A 302 -30.84 61.73 -15.59
C VAL A 302 -32.34 61.46 -15.64
N GLN A 303 -33.00 62.05 -16.63
CA GLN A 303 -34.40 61.76 -16.96
C GLN A 303 -34.49 60.32 -17.47
N THR A 304 -34.94 59.40 -16.63
CA THR A 304 -35.41 58.09 -17.08
C THR A 304 -36.92 58.16 -17.24
N ASN A 305 -37.39 58.02 -18.47
CA ASN A 305 -38.80 57.72 -18.76
C ASN A 305 -39.15 56.42 -18.02
N ASP A 306 -40.21 56.45 -17.22
CA ASP A 306 -40.78 55.27 -16.59
C ASP A 306 -41.33 54.33 -17.66
N LEU A 307 -40.57 53.28 -17.97
CA LEU A 307 -41.06 52.07 -18.60
C LEU A 307 -40.95 50.94 -17.56
N GLU A 308 -41.89 50.91 -16.63
CA GLU A 308 -42.25 49.68 -15.94
C GLU A 308 -43.07 48.81 -16.91
N ALA A 309 -42.46 47.76 -17.47
CA ALA A 309 -43.18 46.57 -17.89
C ALA A 309 -42.21 45.40 -18.17
N GLN A 310 -42.15 44.49 -17.22
CA GLN A 310 -42.15 43.03 -17.41
C GLN A 310 -41.11 42.46 -18.40
N VAL A 311 -39.95 42.09 -17.88
CA VAL A 311 -39.21 40.94 -18.41
C VAL A 311 -39.45 39.81 -17.43
N SER A 312 -40.30 38.85 -17.79
CA SER A 312 -40.45 37.61 -17.01
C SER A 312 -39.19 36.76 -17.18
N GLU A 313 -38.88 36.00 -16.13
CA GLU A 313 -37.73 35.09 -16.02
C GLU A 313 -37.67 34.05 -17.17
N GLU A 314 -38.82 33.75 -17.80
CA GLU A 314 -38.94 32.80 -18.92
C GLU A 314 -38.25 33.28 -20.22
N ALA A 315 -38.03 34.59 -20.41
CA ALA A 315 -37.34 35.10 -21.61
C ALA A 315 -35.81 34.94 -21.54
N LEU A 316 -35.24 34.85 -20.34
CA LEU A 316 -33.79 34.68 -20.13
C LEU A 316 -33.36 33.21 -20.29
N GLU A 317 -34.25 32.25 -20.01
CA GLU A 317 -33.97 30.82 -20.21
C GLU A 317 -33.97 30.42 -21.69
N ALA A 318 -34.70 31.13 -22.55
CA ALA A 318 -34.74 30.85 -23.98
C ALA A 318 -33.42 31.23 -24.70
N ASP A 319 -32.82 32.38 -24.35
CA ASP A 319 -31.52 32.81 -24.90
C ASP A 319 -30.37 31.89 -24.45
N HIS A 320 -30.44 31.33 -23.24
CA HIS A 320 -29.39 30.45 -22.72
C HIS A 320 -29.40 29.04 -23.33
N LEU A 321 -30.54 28.61 -23.89
CA LEU A 321 -30.66 27.29 -24.54
C LEU A 321 -30.19 27.28 -26.00
N GLU A 322 -30.23 28.43 -26.69
CA GLU A 322 -29.72 28.57 -28.06
C GLU A 322 -28.18 28.59 -28.11
N GLU A 323 -27.50 29.18 -27.10
CA GLU A 323 -26.02 29.16 -27.04
C GLU A 323 -25.44 27.75 -26.75
N LEU A 324 -26.17 26.88 -26.05
CA LEU A 324 -25.71 25.52 -25.73
C LEU A 324 -25.91 24.52 -26.89
N ALA A 325 -26.71 24.86 -27.90
CA ALA A 325 -26.97 23.99 -29.05
C ALA A 325 -25.86 24.08 -30.13
N ASP A 326 -25.17 25.22 -30.23
CA ASP A 326 -24.10 25.44 -31.21
C ASP A 326 -22.75 24.80 -30.81
N ASP A 327 -22.50 24.57 -29.51
CA ASP A 327 -21.25 23.97 -29.02
C ASP A 327 -21.20 22.43 -29.12
N CYS A 328 -22.31 21.75 -29.44
CA CYS A 328 -22.37 20.29 -29.53
C CYS A 328 -22.16 19.69 -30.93
N LEU A 329 -21.93 20.50 -31.98
CA LEU A 329 -21.85 20.02 -33.37
C LEU A 329 -20.43 19.94 -33.99
N ILE A 330 -19.34 20.19 -33.24
CA ILE A 330 -17.99 20.26 -33.84
C ILE A 330 -17.10 19.01 -33.64
N ILE A 331 -17.55 17.93 -33.00
CA ILE A 331 -16.70 16.72 -32.83
C ILE A 331 -17.38 15.45 -33.34
N LYS A 332 -17.56 15.34 -34.67
CA LYS A 332 -17.59 14.06 -35.40
C LYS A 332 -17.17 14.27 -36.85
N GLU A 333 -15.90 14.06 -37.15
CA GLU A 333 -15.43 13.60 -38.46
C GLU A 333 -13.91 13.34 -38.39
N GLU A 334 -13.51 12.11 -38.03
CA GLU A 334 -12.23 11.52 -38.46
C GLU A 334 -12.45 10.03 -38.76
N GLU A 335 -12.64 9.78 -40.06
CA GLU A 335 -12.12 8.69 -40.91
C GLU A 335 -12.31 7.21 -40.50
N GLU A 336 -13.25 6.56 -41.19
CA GLU A 336 -13.27 5.11 -41.47
C GLU A 336 -12.29 4.78 -42.63
N GLU A 337 -11.25 3.99 -42.37
CA GLU A 337 -10.49 3.30 -43.43
C GLU A 337 -11.24 2.03 -43.90
N PRO A 338 -11.32 1.76 -45.23
CA PRO A 338 -11.97 0.55 -45.74
C PRO A 338 -11.02 -0.66 -45.75
N LEU A 339 -11.52 -1.80 -45.27
CA LEU A 339 -10.88 -3.12 -45.35
C LEU A 339 -10.82 -3.65 -46.81
N PRO A 340 -9.77 -4.40 -47.19
CA PRO A 340 -9.64 -4.97 -48.53
C PRO A 340 -10.54 -6.21 -48.73
N PRO A 341 -10.93 -6.54 -49.98
CA PRO A 341 -11.80 -7.68 -50.25
C PRO A 341 -11.04 -9.01 -50.24
N ASP A 342 -11.71 -10.06 -49.74
CA ASP A 342 -11.25 -11.44 -49.75
C ASP A 342 -11.13 -12.02 -51.18
N PRO A 343 -10.10 -12.84 -51.47
CA PRO A 343 -10.01 -13.56 -52.73
C PRO A 343 -10.80 -14.87 -52.73
N GLU A 344 -11.44 -15.16 -53.87
CA GLU A 344 -12.03 -16.47 -54.25
C GLU A 344 -11.02 -17.62 -54.33
#